data_AF-A0A943GM61-F1
#
_entry.id   AF-A0A943GM61-F1
#
_cell.length_a   1.000
_cell.length_b   1.000
_cell.length_c   1.000
_cell.angle_alpha   90.00
_cell.angle_beta   90.00
_cell.angle_gamma   90.00
#
_symmetry.space_group_name_H-M   'P 1'
#
loop_
_entity.id
_entity.type
_entity.pdbx_description
1 polymer ?
#
loop_
_entity_poly.entity_id
_entity_poly.type
_entity_poly.pdbx_seq_one_letter_code
_entity_poly.pdbx_strand_id
1 'polypeptide(L)'
;MQITNDILYVGVNDHEVDLFEGQYVVPNGMAYNSYVIKDEKIAVMDTVDARFTHEWLDNVAKALDGATPDYLIVQHMEPDHAANIHNFMKAYPDTTVVANAKTFVMMQNFFRSMDLEGKMLEVKNGESLTLGKHVLTFVFAPMVHWPEVMVTYDSTDKVLFSADGFGKFGALDVEEDWDDEARRYFIGIVGKYGKQVQNLLKVAATLDIQTICPLHGPVLTENLGHYIEKYDIWSSYSVESEGVMIAYTSVYGNTKKAVEILANKLREKGCPEVIVCDLAREDMAKAVENAFRYGKLVLATTTYNAEIFPFMRDFIEHLTERNYQNRTIGLIENGSWAPLAGKVMKGMFEKSNKISWMKNNVTIMSSVSEENMEQLENMAAELSKEYIAQSAEKANKNDLTALFRIGYGLYVVTSNDGTKDNGLIVNTVTQLTDNPNRVAVNINKANYSHHVIKKTGMMNVNCLSVAAPFEVFKNFGFQSGRTVDKFANWETMRSDNGLVFLPKYINAFLSLKVEQYVDLDTHGMFICTVTEARVMNDLDTMTYTYYQNNVKPKPQTEGKKGFVCKVCGFIYEGDELPDDYICPLCKHGVADFEPIE
;
A
#
# COMPACT_ATOMS: atom_id res chain seq x y z
N MET A 1 -28.29 -0.23 -29.37
CA MET A 1 -27.30 -1.34 -29.42
C MET A 1 -27.92 -2.56 -28.76
N GLN A 2 -27.66 -3.76 -29.26
CA GLN A 2 -28.14 -5.01 -28.65
C GLN A 2 -27.03 -5.56 -27.75
N ILE A 3 -27.32 -5.80 -26.46
CA ILE A 3 -26.33 -6.31 -25.49
C ILE A 3 -26.34 -7.84 -25.52
N THR A 4 -27.53 -8.41 -25.38
CA THR A 4 -27.82 -9.85 -25.53
C THR A 4 -29.06 -10.04 -26.39
N ASN A 5 -29.59 -11.26 -26.50
CA ASN A 5 -30.85 -11.49 -27.22
C ASN A 5 -32.03 -10.73 -26.60
N ASP A 6 -31.98 -10.47 -25.30
CA ASP A 6 -33.10 -9.97 -24.51
C ASP A 6 -32.81 -8.63 -23.84
N ILE A 7 -31.53 -8.24 -23.74
CA ILE A 7 -31.10 -6.98 -23.14
C ILE A 7 -30.72 -5.97 -24.23
N LEU A 8 -31.39 -4.81 -24.21
CA LEU A 8 -31.25 -3.74 -25.20
C LEU A 8 -30.75 -2.47 -24.54
N TYR A 9 -29.80 -1.79 -25.20
CA TYR A 9 -29.35 -0.45 -24.81
C TYR A 9 -30.33 0.62 -25.32
N VAL A 10 -30.74 1.52 -24.42
CA VAL A 10 -31.66 2.65 -24.69
C VAL A 10 -31.15 3.99 -24.16
N GLY A 11 -29.88 4.07 -23.74
CA GLY A 11 -29.25 5.31 -23.28
C GLY A 11 -28.96 6.34 -24.38
N VAL A 12 -28.16 7.35 -24.04
CA VAL A 12 -27.89 8.54 -24.87
C VAL A 12 -26.44 9.03 -24.71
N ASN A 13 -25.97 9.83 -25.67
CA ASN A 13 -24.68 10.53 -25.60
C ASN A 13 -24.91 12.04 -25.47
N ASP A 14 -24.24 12.69 -24.51
CA ASP A 14 -24.16 14.14 -24.37
C ASP A 14 -22.81 14.66 -24.85
N HIS A 15 -22.83 15.34 -26.00
CA HIS A 15 -21.67 16.01 -26.59
C HIS A 15 -21.59 17.51 -26.25
N GLU A 16 -22.62 18.03 -25.58
CA GLU A 16 -22.73 19.45 -25.27
C GLU A 16 -22.38 19.75 -23.81
N VAL A 17 -22.21 18.73 -22.96
CA VAL A 17 -21.66 18.88 -21.61
C VAL A 17 -20.17 19.25 -21.68
N ASP A 18 -19.81 20.36 -21.04
CA ASP A 18 -18.42 20.80 -20.90
C ASP A 18 -17.82 20.37 -19.55
N LEU A 19 -18.64 20.37 -18.49
CA LEU A 19 -18.30 19.95 -17.13
C LEU A 19 -19.28 18.91 -16.59
N PHE A 20 -18.82 17.68 -16.36
CA PHE A 20 -19.59 16.68 -15.61
C PHE A 20 -19.56 16.99 -14.11
N GLU A 21 -20.71 16.88 -13.44
CA GLU A 21 -20.95 17.35 -12.06
C GLU A 21 -20.58 18.83 -11.81
N GLY A 22 -20.42 19.62 -12.87
CA GLY A 22 -19.92 20.98 -12.78
C GLY A 22 -18.44 21.09 -12.38
N GLN A 23 -17.67 20.00 -12.42
CA GLN A 23 -16.27 19.96 -12.00
C GLN A 23 -15.31 19.32 -13.01
N TYR A 24 -15.70 18.21 -13.66
CA TYR A 24 -14.79 17.43 -14.50
C TYR A 24 -14.90 17.82 -15.97
N VAL A 25 -13.81 18.29 -16.57
CA VAL A 25 -13.77 18.65 -17.99
C VAL A 25 -13.89 17.38 -18.84
N VAL A 26 -14.93 17.29 -19.67
CA VAL A 26 -15.25 16.10 -20.46
C VAL A 26 -15.27 16.43 -21.96
N PRO A 27 -14.09 16.62 -22.60
CA PRO A 27 -14.01 17.10 -23.98
C PRO A 27 -14.60 16.14 -25.01
N ASN A 28 -14.73 14.86 -24.66
CA ASN A 28 -15.32 13.79 -25.47
C ASN A 28 -16.77 13.47 -25.06
N GLY A 29 -17.43 14.38 -24.32
CA GLY A 29 -18.80 14.22 -23.87
C GLY A 29 -18.98 13.20 -22.76
N MET A 30 -20.22 12.77 -22.56
CA MET A 30 -20.64 11.75 -21.59
C MET A 30 -21.66 10.80 -22.19
N ALA A 31 -21.71 9.58 -21.68
CA ALA A 31 -22.80 8.65 -21.94
C ALA A 31 -23.67 8.50 -20.69
N TYR A 32 -25.00 8.52 -20.86
CA TYR A 32 -25.97 8.18 -19.82
C TYR A 32 -26.69 6.90 -20.25
N ASN A 33 -26.29 5.79 -19.64
CA ASN A 33 -26.71 4.47 -20.08
C ASN A 33 -27.99 4.04 -19.36
N SER A 34 -28.92 3.48 -20.14
CA SER A 34 -30.13 2.84 -19.64
C SER A 34 -30.40 1.60 -20.48
N TYR A 35 -31.08 0.61 -19.90
CA TYR A 35 -31.25 -0.72 -20.50
C TYR A 35 -32.69 -1.21 -20.40
N VAL A 36 -33.13 -2.03 -21.36
CA VAL A 36 -34.42 -2.74 -21.33
C VAL A 36 -34.15 -4.24 -21.36
N ILE A 37 -34.73 -4.97 -20.42
CA ILE A 37 -34.70 -6.43 -20.34
C ILE A 37 -36.06 -6.96 -20.80
N LYS A 38 -36.08 -7.69 -21.91
CA LYS A 38 -37.28 -8.33 -22.47
C LYS A 38 -37.44 -9.74 -21.94
N ASP A 39 -38.57 -9.99 -21.30
CA ASP A 39 -38.95 -11.32 -20.83
C ASP A 39 -40.48 -11.43 -20.76
N GLU A 40 -41.02 -12.44 -20.07
CA GLU A 40 -42.45 -12.51 -19.73
C GLU A 40 -42.93 -11.24 -18.99
N LYS A 41 -42.05 -10.64 -18.18
CA LYS A 41 -42.17 -9.29 -17.63
C LYS A 41 -41.01 -8.43 -18.11
N ILE A 42 -41.29 -7.18 -18.45
CA ILE A 42 -40.30 -6.26 -19.00
C ILE A 42 -39.79 -5.31 -17.92
N ALA A 43 -38.48 -5.18 -17.80
CA ALA A 43 -37.84 -4.23 -16.89
C ALA A 43 -37.05 -3.16 -17.67
N VAL A 44 -37.18 -1.91 -17.23
CA VAL A 44 -36.32 -0.79 -17.64
C VAL A 44 -35.36 -0.48 -16.49
N MET A 45 -34.07 -0.36 -16.80
CA MET A 45 -32.99 -0.12 -15.84
C MET A 45 -32.59 1.35 -15.90
N ASP A 46 -32.79 2.05 -14.78
CA ASP A 46 -32.49 3.47 -14.58
C ASP A 46 -33.04 4.38 -15.70
N THR A 47 -32.77 5.67 -15.60
CA THR A 47 -33.16 6.67 -16.59
C THR A 47 -31.91 7.44 -17.04
N VAL A 48 -32.09 8.63 -17.60
CA VAL A 48 -30.98 9.50 -18.05
C VAL A 48 -31.22 10.93 -17.59
N ASP A 49 -30.24 11.80 -17.83
CA ASP A 49 -30.30 13.21 -17.51
C ASP A 49 -31.57 13.88 -18.09
N ALA A 50 -32.10 14.87 -17.36
CA ALA A 50 -33.32 15.60 -17.72
C ALA A 50 -33.28 16.15 -19.15
N ARG A 51 -32.11 16.55 -19.64
CA ARG A 51 -31.88 17.06 -20.99
C ARG A 51 -32.31 16.08 -22.07
N PHE A 52 -32.16 14.78 -21.83
CA PHE A 52 -32.42 13.72 -22.80
C PHE A 52 -33.76 13.01 -22.61
N THR A 53 -34.68 13.62 -21.85
CA THR A 53 -36.03 13.09 -21.58
C THR A 53 -36.70 12.48 -22.81
N HIS A 54 -36.79 13.25 -23.90
CA HIS A 54 -37.55 12.83 -25.08
C HIS A 54 -36.81 11.75 -25.88
N GLU A 55 -35.51 11.94 -26.12
CA GLU A 55 -34.70 10.97 -26.87
C GLU A 55 -34.67 9.61 -26.18
N TRP A 56 -34.50 9.59 -24.85
CA TRP A 56 -34.51 8.36 -24.08
C TRP A 56 -35.89 7.69 -24.08
N LEU A 57 -36.98 8.44 -23.90
CA LEU A 57 -38.34 7.87 -23.99
C LEU A 57 -38.64 7.30 -25.38
N ASP A 58 -38.16 7.93 -26.45
CA ASP A 58 -38.26 7.42 -27.82
C ASP A 58 -37.46 6.12 -28.00
N ASN A 59 -36.24 6.05 -27.45
CA ASN A 59 -35.41 4.84 -27.44
C ASN A 59 -36.08 3.69 -26.67
N VAL A 60 -36.66 3.98 -25.50
CA VAL A 60 -37.44 3.02 -24.70
C VAL A 60 -38.65 2.54 -25.48
N ALA A 61 -39.46 3.44 -26.05
CA ALA A 61 -40.65 3.07 -26.81
C ALA A 61 -40.31 2.19 -28.02
N LYS A 62 -39.22 2.50 -28.72
CA LYS A 62 -38.69 1.69 -29.82
C LYS A 62 -38.23 0.32 -29.35
N ALA A 63 -37.56 0.23 -28.20
CA ALA A 63 -37.15 -1.04 -27.62
C ALA A 63 -38.37 -1.88 -27.22
N LEU A 64 -39.41 -1.27 -26.64
CA LEU A 64 -40.63 -1.96 -26.21
C LEU A 64 -41.49 -2.47 -27.38
N ASP A 65 -41.44 -1.84 -28.55
CA ASP A 65 -42.18 -2.25 -29.76
C ASP A 65 -43.69 -2.46 -29.50
N GLY A 66 -44.30 -1.51 -28.79
CA GLY A 66 -45.72 -1.54 -28.43
C GLY A 66 -46.07 -2.34 -27.16
N ALA A 67 -45.11 -3.03 -26.55
CA ALA A 67 -45.27 -3.60 -25.21
C ALA A 67 -45.23 -2.50 -24.12
N THR A 68 -45.72 -2.84 -22.92
CA THR A 68 -45.66 -1.97 -21.74
C THR A 68 -44.69 -2.54 -20.71
N PRO A 69 -43.87 -1.73 -20.04
CA PRO A 69 -42.92 -2.22 -19.03
C PRO A 69 -43.62 -2.53 -17.71
N ASP A 70 -43.31 -3.68 -17.12
CA ASP A 70 -43.78 -4.08 -15.79
C ASP A 70 -43.00 -3.39 -14.68
N TYR A 71 -41.69 -3.19 -14.88
CA TYR A 71 -40.79 -2.65 -13.87
C TYR A 71 -39.92 -1.49 -14.38
N LEU A 72 -39.73 -0.51 -13.50
CA LEU A 72 -38.62 0.45 -13.57
C LEU A 72 -37.70 0.18 -12.38
N ILE A 73 -36.52 -0.38 -12.62
CA ILE A 73 -35.52 -0.67 -11.60
C ILE A 73 -34.62 0.55 -11.46
N VAL A 74 -34.58 1.14 -10.26
CA VAL A 74 -33.79 2.34 -9.96
C VAL A 74 -32.65 1.97 -9.02
N GLN A 75 -31.43 1.95 -9.56
CA GLN A 75 -30.20 1.56 -8.87
C GLN A 75 -29.55 2.74 -8.15
N HIS A 76 -29.73 3.95 -8.68
CA HIS A 76 -29.08 5.17 -8.20
C HIS A 76 -29.99 6.39 -8.40
N MET A 77 -29.99 7.32 -7.44
CA MET A 77 -30.84 8.53 -7.46
C MET A 77 -30.15 9.79 -7.96
N GLU A 78 -28.89 9.72 -8.39
CA GLU A 78 -28.23 10.90 -8.96
C GLU A 78 -28.97 11.35 -10.24
N PRO A 79 -29.23 12.66 -10.42
CA PRO A 79 -30.18 13.12 -11.45
C PRO A 79 -29.79 12.78 -12.89
N ASP A 80 -28.52 12.57 -13.18
CA ASP A 80 -28.04 12.15 -14.50
C ASP A 80 -28.50 10.74 -14.90
N HIS A 81 -28.98 9.93 -13.95
CA HIS A 81 -29.64 8.64 -14.20
C HIS A 81 -31.06 8.55 -13.64
N ALA A 82 -31.51 9.53 -12.86
CA ALA A 82 -32.79 9.46 -12.15
C ALA A 82 -33.79 10.55 -12.53
N ALA A 83 -33.39 11.61 -13.22
CA ALA A 83 -34.24 12.78 -13.47
C ALA A 83 -35.55 12.45 -14.19
N ASN A 84 -35.58 11.37 -14.96
CA ASN A 84 -36.71 11.01 -15.81
C ASN A 84 -37.69 10.00 -15.20
N ILE A 85 -37.51 9.59 -13.94
CA ILE A 85 -38.42 8.64 -13.26
C ILE A 85 -39.87 9.14 -13.32
N HIS A 86 -40.14 10.40 -12.98
CA HIS A 86 -41.50 10.92 -13.00
C HIS A 86 -42.07 11.06 -14.42
N ASN A 87 -41.25 11.39 -15.42
CA ASN A 87 -41.70 11.44 -16.82
C ASN A 87 -42.01 10.04 -17.36
N PHE A 88 -41.19 9.05 -17.01
CA PHE A 88 -41.43 7.65 -17.33
C PHE A 88 -42.73 7.14 -16.71
N MET A 89 -42.97 7.42 -15.42
CA MET A 89 -44.21 7.03 -14.74
C MET A 89 -45.47 7.72 -15.29
N LYS A 90 -45.34 8.86 -15.99
CA LYS A 90 -46.46 9.45 -16.75
C LYS A 90 -46.69 8.75 -18.08
N ALA A 91 -45.63 8.32 -18.76
CA ALA A 91 -45.71 7.60 -20.04
C ALA A 91 -46.21 6.16 -19.85
N TYR A 92 -45.78 5.50 -18.79
CA TYR A 92 -46.11 4.11 -18.44
C TYR A 92 -46.71 4.06 -17.02
N PRO A 93 -47.97 4.48 -16.84
CA PRO A 93 -48.56 4.65 -15.52
C PRO A 93 -48.77 3.34 -14.74
N ASP A 94 -48.83 2.19 -15.40
CA ASP A 94 -49.06 0.90 -14.76
C ASP A 94 -47.77 0.19 -14.29
N THR A 95 -46.60 0.80 -14.53
CA THR A 95 -45.30 0.24 -14.13
C THR A 95 -45.11 0.26 -12.61
N THR A 96 -44.44 -0.77 -12.08
CA THR A 96 -43.97 -0.82 -10.69
C THR A 96 -42.52 -0.36 -10.58
N VAL A 97 -42.24 0.60 -9.71
CA VAL A 97 -40.87 1.03 -9.42
C VAL A 97 -40.24 0.06 -8.43
N VAL A 98 -39.07 -0.48 -8.76
CA VAL A 98 -38.30 -1.42 -7.95
C VAL A 98 -37.04 -0.74 -7.45
N ALA A 99 -36.89 -0.66 -6.13
CA ALA A 99 -35.80 0.08 -5.49
C ALA A 99 -35.62 -0.35 -4.04
N ASN A 100 -34.54 0.06 -3.38
CA ASN A 100 -34.40 -0.15 -1.93
C ASN A 100 -35.04 0.98 -1.11
N ALA A 101 -35.17 0.76 0.20
CA ALA A 101 -35.79 1.71 1.13
C ALA A 101 -35.19 3.13 1.08
N LYS A 102 -33.85 3.27 0.97
CA LYS A 102 -33.20 4.58 0.92
C LYS A 102 -33.48 5.30 -0.39
N THR A 103 -33.49 4.56 -1.49
CA THR A 103 -33.80 5.06 -2.84
C THR A 103 -35.20 5.67 -2.85
N PHE A 104 -36.20 5.00 -2.28
CA PHE A 104 -37.56 5.56 -2.19
C PHE A 104 -37.65 6.82 -1.34
N VAL A 105 -36.92 6.90 -0.23
CA VAL A 105 -36.87 8.13 0.58
C VAL A 105 -36.29 9.29 -0.23
N MET A 106 -35.21 9.06 -0.98
CA MET A 106 -34.63 10.09 -1.84
C MET A 106 -35.55 10.47 -3.00
N MET A 107 -36.21 9.48 -3.60
CA MET A 107 -37.17 9.69 -4.69
C MET A 107 -38.32 10.61 -4.29
N GLN A 108 -38.84 10.47 -3.06
CA GLN A 108 -39.86 11.39 -2.51
C GLN A 108 -39.33 12.83 -2.36
N ASN A 109 -38.04 13.00 -2.06
CA ASN A 109 -37.43 14.32 -1.93
C ASN A 109 -37.27 15.02 -3.30
N PHE A 110 -36.83 14.28 -4.32
CA PHE A 110 -36.66 14.79 -5.69
C PHE A 110 -38.00 15.00 -6.40
N PHE A 111 -38.95 14.07 -6.23
CA PHE A 111 -40.22 14.06 -6.96
C PHE A 111 -41.42 14.25 -6.03
N ARG A 112 -41.50 15.41 -5.38
CA ARG A 112 -42.54 15.70 -4.37
C ARG A 112 -43.99 15.58 -4.85
N SER A 113 -44.22 15.68 -6.16
CA SER A 113 -45.55 15.59 -6.77
C SER A 113 -45.83 14.24 -7.42
N MET A 114 -44.90 13.29 -7.35
CA MET A 114 -45.08 11.96 -7.93
C MET A 114 -45.78 11.05 -6.93
N ASP A 115 -46.87 10.43 -7.37
CA ASP A 115 -47.61 9.45 -6.59
C ASP A 115 -47.25 8.03 -7.05
N LEU A 116 -46.72 7.23 -6.13
CA LEU A 116 -46.34 5.84 -6.33
C LEU A 116 -47.19 4.88 -5.47
N GLU A 117 -48.33 5.33 -4.94
CA GLU A 117 -49.21 4.46 -4.14
C GLU A 117 -49.58 3.20 -4.94
N GLY A 118 -49.31 2.03 -4.36
CA GLY A 118 -49.53 0.72 -5.00
C GLY A 118 -48.53 0.34 -6.11
N LYS A 119 -47.52 1.17 -6.40
CA LYS A 119 -46.54 0.98 -7.49
C LYS A 119 -45.09 0.89 -7.00
N MET A 120 -44.88 0.60 -5.72
CA MET A 120 -43.55 0.46 -5.12
C MET A 120 -43.28 -1.01 -4.80
N LEU A 121 -42.14 -1.51 -5.26
CA LEU A 121 -41.56 -2.77 -4.83
C LEU A 121 -40.23 -2.49 -4.12
N GLU A 122 -40.22 -2.61 -2.79
CA GLU A 122 -39.00 -2.52 -1.99
C GLU A 122 -38.24 -3.84 -2.02
N VAL A 123 -36.97 -3.78 -2.45
CA VAL A 123 -36.05 -4.93 -2.44
C VAL A 123 -35.02 -4.80 -1.32
N LYS A 124 -34.58 -5.96 -0.81
CA LYS A 124 -33.52 -6.10 0.20
C LYS A 124 -32.23 -6.58 -0.43
N ASN A 125 -31.12 -6.38 0.29
CA ASN A 125 -29.82 -6.87 -0.14
C ASN A 125 -29.83 -8.41 -0.30
N GLY A 126 -29.46 -8.89 -1.48
CA GLY A 126 -29.47 -10.30 -1.88
C GLY A 126 -30.83 -10.84 -2.29
N GLU A 127 -31.88 -10.01 -2.32
CA GLU A 127 -33.20 -10.41 -2.82
C GLU A 127 -33.20 -10.55 -4.34
N SER A 128 -34.10 -11.39 -4.86
CA SER A 128 -34.23 -11.62 -6.29
C SER A 128 -35.64 -11.33 -6.82
N LEU A 129 -35.71 -10.82 -8.06
CA LEU A 129 -36.92 -10.61 -8.84
C LEU A 129 -36.85 -11.45 -10.13
N THR A 130 -37.84 -12.33 -10.33
CA THR A 130 -37.97 -13.11 -11.56
C THR A 130 -38.86 -12.37 -12.56
N LEU A 131 -38.32 -12.12 -13.76
CA LEU A 131 -39.05 -11.56 -14.89
C LEU A 131 -39.70 -12.62 -15.77
N GLY A 132 -39.21 -13.86 -15.69
CA GLY A 132 -39.60 -14.98 -16.53
C GLY A 132 -38.45 -15.98 -16.53
N LYS A 133 -37.65 -16.00 -17.61
CA LYS A 133 -36.35 -16.67 -17.62
C LYS A 133 -35.25 -15.89 -16.89
N HIS A 134 -35.31 -14.56 -16.87
CA HIS A 134 -34.34 -13.69 -16.21
C HIS A 134 -34.64 -13.63 -14.70
N VAL A 135 -33.57 -13.79 -13.91
CA VAL A 135 -33.63 -13.70 -12.45
C VAL A 135 -32.61 -12.67 -12.00
N LEU A 136 -33.12 -11.53 -11.55
CA LEU A 136 -32.36 -10.36 -11.14
C LEU A 136 -32.10 -10.43 -9.64
N THR A 137 -30.84 -10.42 -9.20
CA THR A 137 -30.45 -10.33 -7.79
C THR A 137 -29.91 -8.95 -7.47
N PHE A 138 -30.44 -8.31 -6.43
CA PHE A 138 -30.05 -6.96 -6.03
C PHE A 138 -28.95 -7.01 -4.95
N VAL A 139 -27.84 -6.34 -5.19
CA VAL A 139 -26.70 -6.27 -4.26
C VAL A 139 -26.48 -4.81 -3.86
N PHE A 140 -26.58 -4.51 -2.58
CA PHE A 140 -26.42 -3.14 -2.09
C PHE A 140 -24.95 -2.73 -2.11
N ALA A 141 -24.69 -1.53 -2.62
CA ALA A 141 -23.35 -0.95 -2.76
C ALA A 141 -23.30 0.46 -2.12
N PRO A 142 -23.62 0.59 -0.82
CA PRO A 142 -23.73 1.89 -0.18
C PRO A 142 -22.38 2.64 -0.19
N MET A 143 -22.45 3.92 -0.54
CA MET A 143 -21.30 4.81 -0.76
C MET A 143 -20.42 4.42 -1.96
N VAL A 144 -21.00 3.75 -2.97
CA VAL A 144 -20.37 3.51 -4.28
C VAL A 144 -21.21 4.20 -5.37
N HIS A 145 -21.34 5.53 -5.40
CA HIS A 145 -20.75 6.53 -4.49
C HIS A 145 -21.76 7.16 -3.52
N TRP A 146 -23.06 6.98 -3.73
CA TRP A 146 -24.13 7.46 -2.84
C TRP A 146 -24.66 6.38 -1.87
N PRO A 147 -25.31 6.76 -0.75
CA PRO A 147 -25.69 5.81 0.31
C PRO A 147 -26.79 4.81 -0.07
N GLU A 148 -27.57 5.07 -1.11
CA GLU A 148 -28.67 4.23 -1.60
C GLU A 148 -28.26 3.28 -2.73
N VAL A 149 -27.06 3.43 -3.31
CA VAL A 149 -26.70 2.67 -4.51
C VAL A 149 -26.87 1.16 -4.32
N MET A 150 -27.44 0.51 -5.32
CA MET A 150 -27.44 -0.94 -5.48
C MET A 150 -27.04 -1.32 -6.90
N VAL A 151 -26.48 -2.50 -7.08
CA VAL A 151 -26.20 -3.11 -8.38
C VAL A 151 -27.14 -4.30 -8.58
N THR A 152 -27.42 -4.63 -9.85
CA THR A 152 -28.34 -5.71 -10.20
C THR A 152 -27.64 -6.76 -11.05
N TYR A 153 -27.66 -8.01 -10.60
CA TYR A 153 -27.08 -9.12 -11.33
C TYR A 153 -28.17 -9.96 -11.97
N ASP A 154 -28.17 -10.07 -13.30
CA ASP A 154 -28.98 -11.04 -14.02
C ASP A 154 -28.22 -12.37 -14.15
N SER A 155 -28.72 -13.39 -13.47
CA SER A 155 -28.10 -14.73 -13.48
C SER A 155 -28.30 -15.51 -14.77
N THR A 156 -29.24 -15.08 -15.62
CA THR A 156 -29.57 -15.79 -16.87
C THR A 156 -28.58 -15.45 -17.97
N ASP A 157 -28.37 -14.16 -18.24
CA ASP A 157 -27.38 -13.71 -19.22
C ASP A 157 -26.03 -13.36 -18.58
N LYS A 158 -25.89 -13.53 -17.25
CA LYS A 158 -24.66 -13.27 -16.51
C LYS A 158 -24.19 -11.82 -16.62
N VAL A 159 -25.15 -10.90 -16.57
CA VAL A 159 -24.93 -9.45 -16.72
C VAL A 159 -24.97 -8.77 -15.35
N LEU A 160 -23.96 -7.97 -15.03
CA LEU A 160 -23.98 -7.06 -13.89
C LEU A 160 -24.32 -5.65 -14.36
N PHE A 161 -25.49 -5.14 -14.02
CA PHE A 161 -25.80 -3.72 -14.09
C PHE A 161 -25.17 -3.03 -12.87
N SER A 162 -24.12 -2.25 -13.09
CA SER A 162 -23.17 -1.88 -12.03
C SER A 162 -23.38 -0.49 -11.42
N ALA A 163 -24.51 0.16 -11.72
CA ALA A 163 -24.70 1.59 -11.46
C ALA A 163 -23.48 2.38 -12.01
N ASP A 164 -22.92 3.32 -11.25
CA ASP A 164 -21.70 4.05 -11.64
C ASP A 164 -20.42 3.21 -11.59
N GLY A 165 -20.47 2.04 -10.95
CA GLY A 165 -19.35 1.13 -10.92
C GLY A 165 -18.93 0.75 -12.35
N PHE A 166 -17.63 0.68 -12.59
CA PHE A 166 -16.99 0.39 -13.88
C PHE A 166 -17.21 1.43 -15.00
N GLY A 167 -17.76 2.60 -14.67
CA GLY A 167 -17.91 3.69 -15.63
C GLY A 167 -16.59 4.38 -16.01
N LYS A 168 -16.67 5.18 -17.08
CA LYS A 168 -15.64 6.15 -17.49
C LYS A 168 -16.29 7.43 -18.00
N PHE A 169 -15.55 8.53 -17.99
CA PHE A 169 -15.94 9.71 -18.75
C PHE A 169 -15.84 9.45 -20.27
N GLY A 170 -16.62 10.19 -21.07
CA GLY A 170 -16.65 10.08 -22.53
C GLY A 170 -17.97 9.49 -23.07
N ALA A 171 -18.38 9.97 -24.25
CA ALA A 171 -19.50 9.42 -25.01
C ALA A 171 -19.15 8.07 -25.67
N LEU A 172 -20.17 7.26 -25.98
CA LEU A 172 -19.98 5.91 -26.54
C LEU A 172 -19.54 5.89 -28.01
N ASP A 173 -19.75 6.97 -28.74
CA ASP A 173 -19.41 7.12 -30.15
C ASP A 173 -18.01 7.72 -30.36
N VAL A 174 -17.21 7.82 -29.30
CA VAL A 174 -15.79 8.21 -29.32
C VAL A 174 -14.92 6.99 -29.03
N GLU A 175 -13.97 6.70 -29.92
CA GLU A 175 -12.98 5.64 -29.70
C GLU A 175 -11.84 6.13 -28.80
N GLU A 176 -11.76 5.59 -27.58
CA GLU A 176 -10.68 5.85 -26.63
C GLU A 176 -10.47 4.67 -25.69
N ASP A 177 -9.24 4.51 -25.17
CA ASP A 177 -8.93 3.45 -24.21
C ASP A 177 -9.71 3.66 -22.90
N TRP A 178 -10.20 2.56 -22.32
CA TRP A 178 -11.00 2.62 -21.10
C TRP A 178 -10.19 3.11 -19.90
N ASP A 179 -8.96 2.61 -19.72
CA ASP A 179 -8.17 2.76 -18.49
C ASP A 179 -8.00 4.21 -18.01
N ASP A 180 -7.66 5.14 -18.90
CA ASP A 180 -7.27 6.48 -18.47
C ASP A 180 -8.46 7.32 -18.00
N GLU A 181 -9.57 7.32 -18.75
CA GLU A 181 -10.78 8.02 -18.34
C GLU A 181 -11.54 7.25 -17.25
N ALA A 182 -11.46 5.91 -17.20
CA ALA A 182 -12.00 5.12 -16.10
C ALA A 182 -11.25 5.37 -14.78
N ARG A 183 -9.91 5.52 -14.83
CA ARG A 183 -9.12 5.90 -13.65
C ARG A 183 -9.50 7.29 -13.18
N ARG A 184 -9.63 8.25 -14.11
CA ARG A 184 -10.04 9.63 -13.78
C ARG A 184 -11.45 9.66 -13.18
N TYR A 185 -12.37 8.89 -13.76
CA TYR A 185 -13.73 8.70 -13.27
C TYR A 185 -13.74 8.09 -11.87
N PHE A 186 -13.10 6.93 -11.68
CA PHE A 186 -13.06 6.24 -10.40
C PHE A 186 -12.49 7.13 -9.29
N ILE A 187 -11.33 7.74 -9.52
CA ILE A 187 -10.67 8.59 -8.54
C ILE A 187 -11.50 9.84 -8.26
N GLY A 188 -12.06 10.47 -9.31
CA GLY A 188 -12.92 11.64 -9.20
C GLY A 188 -14.16 11.39 -8.33
N ILE A 189 -14.92 10.34 -8.67
CA ILE A 189 -16.27 10.09 -8.16
C ILE A 189 -16.25 9.27 -6.86
N VAL A 190 -15.59 8.10 -6.86
CA VAL A 190 -15.69 7.12 -5.75
C VAL A 190 -14.38 6.88 -5.00
N GLY A 191 -13.28 7.53 -5.41
CA GLY A 191 -11.92 7.26 -4.91
C GLY A 191 -11.77 7.29 -3.39
N LYS A 192 -12.61 8.06 -2.69
CA LYS A 192 -12.69 8.12 -1.22
C LYS A 192 -13.17 6.81 -0.57
N TYR A 193 -14.03 6.07 -1.26
CA TYR A 193 -14.79 4.93 -0.73
C TYR A 193 -14.18 3.58 -1.10
N GLY A 194 -12.85 3.51 -1.20
CA GLY A 194 -12.15 2.27 -1.58
C GLY A 194 -12.54 1.04 -0.75
N LYS A 195 -12.80 1.18 0.56
CA LYS A 195 -13.25 0.05 1.40
C LYS A 195 -14.63 -0.49 0.97
N GLN A 196 -15.55 0.39 0.57
CA GLN A 196 -16.88 0.04 0.13
C GLN A 196 -16.84 -0.65 -1.23
N VAL A 197 -16.02 -0.13 -2.15
CA VAL A 197 -15.74 -0.79 -3.44
C VAL A 197 -15.14 -2.19 -3.21
N GLN A 198 -14.15 -2.33 -2.33
CA GLN A 198 -13.56 -3.63 -1.97
C GLN A 198 -14.58 -4.63 -1.41
N ASN A 199 -15.57 -4.16 -0.63
CA ASN A 199 -16.64 -5.03 -0.15
C ASN A 199 -17.57 -5.47 -1.30
N LEU A 200 -17.89 -4.57 -2.22
CA LEU A 200 -18.68 -4.89 -3.40
C LEU A 200 -17.96 -5.90 -4.30
N LEU A 201 -16.66 -5.68 -4.57
CA LEU A 201 -15.84 -6.60 -5.37
C LEU A 201 -15.82 -8.03 -4.79
N LYS A 202 -15.80 -8.17 -3.46
CA LYS A 202 -15.89 -9.49 -2.80
C LYS A 202 -17.22 -10.19 -3.04
N VAL A 203 -18.32 -9.44 -3.10
CA VAL A 203 -19.63 -10.01 -3.44
C VAL A 203 -19.69 -10.34 -4.92
N ALA A 204 -19.23 -9.43 -5.79
CA ALA A 204 -19.17 -9.64 -7.24
C ALA A 204 -18.33 -10.88 -7.61
N ALA A 205 -17.25 -11.17 -6.88
CA ALA A 205 -16.43 -12.37 -7.08
C ALA A 205 -17.17 -13.70 -6.80
N THR A 206 -18.34 -13.66 -6.15
CA THR A 206 -19.20 -14.83 -5.95
C THR A 206 -20.23 -15.03 -7.06
N LEU A 207 -20.34 -14.08 -7.99
CA LEU A 207 -21.25 -14.09 -9.12
C LEU A 207 -20.51 -14.54 -10.39
N ASP A 208 -21.20 -15.25 -11.28
CA ASP A 208 -20.65 -15.70 -12.56
C ASP A 208 -20.88 -14.62 -13.63
N ILE A 209 -20.13 -13.52 -13.54
CA ILE A 209 -20.31 -12.34 -14.40
C ILE A 209 -19.59 -12.54 -15.74
N GLN A 210 -20.26 -12.24 -16.85
CA GLN A 210 -19.69 -12.25 -18.22
C GLN A 210 -19.75 -10.88 -18.91
N THR A 211 -20.65 -10.00 -18.47
CA THR A 211 -20.81 -8.65 -19.00
C THR A 211 -21.07 -7.66 -17.86
N ILE A 212 -20.47 -6.47 -17.92
CA ILE A 212 -20.75 -5.38 -16.99
C ILE A 212 -21.37 -4.21 -17.78
N CYS A 213 -22.52 -3.76 -17.31
CA CYS A 213 -23.33 -2.67 -17.89
C CYS A 213 -23.34 -1.48 -16.93
N PRO A 214 -22.39 -0.53 -17.04
CA PRO A 214 -22.34 0.66 -16.21
C PRO A 214 -23.37 1.71 -16.66
N LEU A 215 -23.60 2.70 -15.81
CA LEU A 215 -24.41 3.89 -16.12
C LEU A 215 -23.67 4.93 -16.97
N HIS A 216 -22.33 4.84 -17.05
CA HIS A 216 -21.50 5.66 -17.93
C HIS A 216 -20.45 4.83 -18.66
N GLY A 217 -20.07 5.26 -19.86
CA GLY A 217 -19.04 4.59 -20.65
C GLY A 217 -19.50 3.25 -21.24
N PRO A 218 -18.60 2.49 -21.88
CA PRO A 218 -18.96 1.32 -22.67
C PRO A 218 -19.42 0.14 -21.81
N VAL A 219 -20.22 -0.73 -22.42
CA VAL A 219 -20.47 -2.07 -21.89
C VAL A 219 -19.19 -2.88 -21.96
N LEU A 220 -18.81 -3.50 -20.84
CA LEU A 220 -17.54 -4.21 -20.69
C LEU A 220 -17.76 -5.72 -20.87
N THR A 221 -17.11 -6.28 -21.88
CA THR A 221 -17.14 -7.71 -22.20
C THR A 221 -15.72 -8.27 -22.35
N GLU A 222 -15.60 -9.60 -22.37
CA GLU A 222 -14.38 -10.39 -22.63
C GLU A 222 -13.27 -10.28 -21.57
N ASN A 223 -12.69 -9.10 -21.36
CA ASN A 223 -11.54 -8.90 -20.48
C ASN A 223 -11.93 -8.43 -19.07
N LEU A 224 -12.90 -9.11 -18.46
CA LEU A 224 -13.38 -8.74 -17.11
C LEU A 224 -12.29 -8.79 -16.04
N GLY A 225 -11.31 -9.69 -16.20
CA GLY A 225 -10.17 -9.78 -15.28
C GLY A 225 -9.41 -8.46 -15.16
N HIS A 226 -9.17 -7.77 -16.29
CA HIS A 226 -8.51 -6.48 -16.33
C HIS A 226 -9.31 -5.38 -15.62
N TYR A 227 -10.60 -5.24 -15.92
CA TYR A 227 -11.42 -4.18 -15.30
C TYR A 227 -11.55 -4.36 -13.79
N ILE A 228 -11.69 -5.61 -13.33
CA ILE A 228 -11.74 -5.96 -11.91
C ILE A 228 -10.39 -5.71 -11.24
N GLU A 229 -9.27 -6.08 -11.88
CA GLU A 229 -7.91 -5.79 -11.38
C GLU A 229 -7.72 -4.28 -11.18
N LYS A 230 -8.11 -3.45 -12.16
CA LYS A 230 -8.00 -1.99 -12.05
C LYS A 230 -8.80 -1.44 -10.87
N TYR A 231 -10.07 -1.87 -10.73
CA TYR A 231 -10.89 -1.48 -9.59
C TYR A 231 -10.30 -1.97 -8.25
N ASP A 232 -9.71 -3.16 -8.19
CA ASP A 232 -9.03 -3.68 -7.01
C ASP A 232 -7.81 -2.81 -6.64
N ILE A 233 -6.97 -2.47 -7.61
CA ILE A 233 -5.80 -1.58 -7.42
C ILE A 233 -6.26 -0.22 -6.89
N TRP A 234 -7.22 0.42 -7.55
CA TRP A 234 -7.64 1.77 -7.20
C TRP A 234 -8.33 1.82 -5.84
N SER A 235 -9.21 0.87 -5.55
CA SER A 235 -9.96 0.82 -4.29
C SER A 235 -9.15 0.34 -3.08
N SER A 236 -8.07 -0.42 -3.32
CA SER A 236 -7.08 -0.77 -2.28
C SER A 236 -6.02 0.32 -2.07
N TYR A 237 -6.03 1.38 -2.89
CA TYR A 237 -5.01 2.42 -2.93
C TYR A 237 -3.61 1.88 -3.21
N SER A 238 -3.54 0.77 -3.96
CA SER A 238 -2.29 0.17 -4.41
C SER A 238 -1.63 1.05 -5.47
N VAL A 239 -0.37 0.75 -5.76
CA VAL A 239 0.36 1.41 -6.85
C VAL A 239 -0.01 0.71 -8.15
N GLU A 240 -0.48 1.45 -9.15
CA GLU A 240 -0.82 0.89 -10.46
C GLU A 240 0.41 0.83 -11.37
N SER A 241 1.27 1.84 -11.33
CA SER A 241 2.42 1.94 -12.22
C SER A 241 3.69 2.33 -11.47
N GLU A 242 4.81 1.75 -11.89
CA GLU A 242 6.13 2.15 -11.43
C GLU A 242 6.51 3.50 -12.02
N GLY A 243 7.08 4.38 -11.20
CA GLY A 243 7.46 5.72 -11.62
C GLY A 243 7.39 6.75 -10.50
N VAL A 244 7.71 7.99 -10.86
CA VAL A 244 7.65 9.15 -9.98
C VAL A 244 6.81 10.23 -10.63
N MET A 245 5.81 10.72 -9.91
CA MET A 245 5.10 11.95 -10.27
C MET A 245 5.75 13.15 -9.57
N ILE A 246 5.93 14.25 -10.29
CA ILE A 246 6.34 15.55 -9.75
C ILE A 246 5.22 16.55 -10.04
N ALA A 247 4.47 16.92 -9.01
CA ALA A 247 3.49 18.01 -9.08
C ALA A 247 4.14 19.31 -8.64
N TYR A 248 4.01 20.37 -9.44
CA TYR A 248 4.63 21.64 -9.11
C TYR A 248 3.78 22.87 -9.41
N THR A 249 4.12 23.96 -8.73
CA THR A 249 3.73 25.33 -9.12
C THR A 249 4.97 26.22 -9.15
N SER A 250 5.01 27.19 -10.06
CA SER A 250 6.17 28.09 -10.16
C SER A 250 5.77 29.48 -10.64
N VAL A 251 5.92 30.48 -9.76
CA VAL A 251 5.58 31.89 -10.06
C VAL A 251 6.62 32.54 -10.97
N TYR A 252 7.91 32.36 -10.67
CA TYR A 252 9.03 33.01 -11.38
C TYR A 252 9.97 32.03 -12.09
N GLY A 253 9.57 30.76 -12.23
CA GLY A 253 10.33 29.75 -12.97
C GLY A 253 11.44 29.02 -12.21
N ASN A 254 11.91 29.50 -11.05
CA ASN A 254 12.99 28.82 -10.31
C ASN A 254 12.58 27.46 -9.74
N THR A 255 11.34 27.30 -9.26
CA THR A 255 10.81 25.98 -8.85
C THR A 255 10.70 25.04 -10.05
N LYS A 256 10.21 25.54 -11.19
CA LYS A 256 10.15 24.78 -12.45
C LYS A 256 11.54 24.29 -12.87
N LYS A 257 12.55 25.16 -12.82
CA LYS A 257 13.94 24.81 -13.13
C LYS A 257 14.44 23.65 -12.26
N ALA A 258 14.18 23.67 -10.95
CA ALA A 258 14.56 22.57 -10.06
C ALA A 258 13.83 21.26 -10.39
N VAL A 259 12.54 21.34 -10.72
CA VAL A 259 11.73 20.19 -11.16
C VAL A 259 12.27 19.58 -12.45
N GLU A 260 12.62 20.40 -13.44
CA GLU A 260 13.22 19.93 -14.69
C GLU A 260 14.56 19.22 -14.47
N ILE A 261 15.39 19.75 -13.57
CA ILE A 261 16.66 19.12 -13.17
C ILE A 261 16.40 17.78 -12.50
N LEU A 262 15.48 17.71 -11.54
CA LEU A 262 15.12 16.45 -10.87
C LEU A 262 14.59 15.42 -11.86
N ALA A 263 13.66 15.83 -12.73
CA ALA A 263 13.07 14.94 -13.72
C ALA A 263 14.13 14.33 -14.64
N ASN A 264 15.10 15.12 -15.10
CA ASN A 264 16.22 14.62 -15.90
C ASN A 264 17.09 13.63 -15.11
N LYS A 265 17.43 13.94 -13.86
CA LYS A 265 18.21 13.04 -13.00
C LYS A 265 17.51 11.72 -12.74
N LEU A 266 16.19 11.73 -12.54
CA LEU A 266 15.39 10.50 -12.38
C LEU A 266 15.45 9.62 -13.63
N ARG A 267 15.27 10.22 -14.82
CA ARG A 267 15.40 9.51 -16.10
C ARG A 267 16.81 8.95 -16.29
N GLU A 268 17.84 9.76 -16.02
CA GLU A 268 19.25 9.33 -16.07
C GLU A 268 19.55 8.18 -15.10
N LYS A 269 18.85 8.08 -13.96
CA LYS A 269 18.98 7.00 -12.99
C LYS A 269 18.14 5.76 -13.33
N GLY A 270 17.40 5.78 -14.44
CA GLY A 270 16.61 4.65 -14.91
C GLY A 270 15.25 4.54 -14.24
N CYS A 271 14.68 5.65 -13.75
CA CYS A 271 13.28 5.68 -13.36
C CYS A 271 12.40 5.34 -14.58
N PRO A 272 11.48 4.36 -14.47
CA PRO A 272 10.74 3.86 -15.62
C PRO A 272 9.83 4.93 -16.23
N GLU A 273 9.15 5.70 -15.38
CA GLU A 273 8.27 6.80 -15.79
C GLU A 273 8.47 8.01 -14.87
N VAL A 274 8.50 9.21 -15.48
CA VAL A 274 8.62 10.49 -14.78
C VAL A 274 7.56 11.45 -15.31
N ILE A 275 6.47 11.57 -14.56
CA ILE A 275 5.36 12.47 -14.87
C ILE A 275 5.61 13.82 -14.20
N VAL A 276 5.52 14.91 -14.95
CA VAL A 276 5.72 16.26 -14.45
C VAL A 276 4.45 17.06 -14.73
N CYS A 277 3.79 17.55 -13.68
CA CYS A 277 2.53 18.28 -13.78
C CYS A 277 2.66 19.72 -13.28
N ASP A 278 2.42 20.69 -14.15
CA ASP A 278 2.25 22.10 -13.81
C ASP A 278 0.81 22.36 -13.35
N LEU A 279 0.58 22.32 -12.02
CA LEU A 279 -0.76 22.37 -11.43
C LEU A 279 -1.53 23.66 -11.74
N ALA A 280 -0.85 24.73 -12.16
CA ALA A 280 -1.48 26.00 -12.51
C ALA A 280 -1.96 26.05 -13.98
N ARG A 281 -1.67 25.03 -14.79
CA ARG A 281 -1.92 25.02 -16.24
C ARG A 281 -2.58 23.74 -16.75
N GLU A 282 -2.39 22.64 -16.05
CA GLU A 282 -2.92 21.33 -16.42
C GLU A 282 -4.25 21.03 -15.71
N ASP A 283 -4.96 20.01 -16.20
CA ASP A 283 -6.19 19.52 -15.58
C ASP A 283 -5.90 18.95 -14.18
N MET A 284 -6.54 19.54 -13.17
CA MET A 284 -6.41 19.14 -11.77
C MET A 284 -6.87 17.69 -11.54
N ALA A 285 -7.96 17.26 -12.17
CA ALA A 285 -8.48 15.90 -12.03
C ALA A 285 -7.49 14.89 -12.63
N LYS A 286 -6.84 15.23 -13.76
CA LYS A 286 -5.78 14.41 -14.35
C LYS A 286 -4.53 14.36 -13.48
N ALA A 287 -4.13 15.48 -12.87
CA ALA A 287 -3.01 15.50 -11.93
C ALA A 287 -3.31 14.62 -10.69
N VAL A 288 -4.53 14.71 -10.15
CA VAL A 288 -4.97 13.90 -9.01
C VAL A 288 -4.94 12.42 -9.37
N GLU A 289 -5.50 12.03 -10.51
CA GLU A 289 -5.44 10.65 -11.02
C GLU A 289 -4.00 10.13 -11.13
N ASN A 290 -3.10 10.90 -11.75
CA ASN A 290 -1.68 10.54 -11.85
C ASN A 290 -1.04 10.30 -10.47
N ALA A 291 -1.38 11.09 -9.46
CA ALA A 291 -0.82 10.88 -8.12
C ALA A 291 -1.26 9.55 -7.52
N PHE A 292 -2.51 9.13 -7.73
CA PHE A 292 -2.97 7.81 -7.31
C PHE A 292 -2.33 6.68 -8.11
N ARG A 293 -1.94 6.91 -9.37
CA ARG A 293 -1.30 5.89 -10.22
C ARG A 293 0.09 5.45 -9.73
N TYR A 294 0.91 6.39 -9.25
CA TYR A 294 2.32 6.13 -8.89
C TYR A 294 2.55 6.02 -7.38
N GLY A 295 3.55 5.24 -6.97
CA GLY A 295 3.91 5.06 -5.56
C GLY A 295 4.70 6.21 -4.92
N LYS A 296 5.30 7.07 -5.75
CA LYS A 296 6.23 8.14 -5.35
C LYS A 296 5.76 9.47 -5.93
N LEU A 297 5.58 10.47 -5.06
CA LEU A 297 5.12 11.82 -5.41
C LEU A 297 6.12 12.86 -4.89
N VAL A 298 6.52 13.81 -5.74
CA VAL A 298 7.27 14.99 -5.33
C VAL A 298 6.37 16.20 -5.45
N LEU A 299 6.24 16.95 -4.35
CA LEU A 299 5.49 18.20 -4.30
C LEU A 299 6.46 19.38 -4.31
N ALA A 300 6.37 20.22 -5.32
CA ALA A 300 7.27 21.35 -5.52
C ALA A 300 6.51 22.68 -5.59
N THR A 301 6.66 23.55 -4.59
CA THR A 301 5.90 24.82 -4.55
C THR A 301 6.67 25.96 -3.90
N THR A 302 6.22 27.18 -4.13
CA THR A 302 6.71 28.36 -3.42
C THR A 302 5.96 28.55 -2.11
N THR A 303 6.63 29.12 -1.12
CA THR A 303 5.95 29.77 0.00
C THR A 303 5.21 30.98 -0.54
N TYR A 304 3.92 31.06 -0.26
CA TYR A 304 3.02 32.11 -0.75
C TYR A 304 2.11 32.56 0.40
N ASN A 305 2.19 33.83 0.81
CA ASN A 305 1.43 34.39 1.94
C ASN A 305 1.56 33.60 3.25
N ALA A 306 2.79 33.20 3.61
CA ALA A 306 3.08 32.32 4.75
C ALA A 306 2.37 30.96 4.70
N GLU A 307 1.98 30.54 3.50
CA GLU A 307 1.30 29.30 3.19
C GLU A 307 1.92 28.69 1.90
N ILE A 308 1.19 27.83 1.19
CA ILE A 308 1.55 27.33 -0.15
C ILE A 308 0.71 27.99 -1.25
N PHE A 309 1.22 27.93 -2.47
CA PHE A 309 0.51 28.44 -3.65
C PHE A 309 -0.87 27.78 -3.83
N PRO A 310 -1.94 28.52 -4.21
CA PRO A 310 -3.32 28.01 -4.21
C PRO A 310 -3.50 26.67 -4.93
N PHE A 311 -3.03 26.54 -6.18
CA PHE A 311 -3.17 25.27 -6.92
C PHE A 311 -2.48 24.07 -6.27
N MET A 312 -1.40 24.28 -5.50
CA MET A 312 -0.79 23.19 -4.72
C MET A 312 -1.66 22.82 -3.51
N ARG A 313 -2.32 23.80 -2.89
CA ARG A 313 -3.27 23.56 -1.81
C ARG A 313 -4.45 22.74 -2.32
N ASP A 314 -5.08 23.19 -3.39
CA ASP A 314 -6.24 22.54 -4.00
C ASP A 314 -5.90 21.10 -4.41
N PHE A 315 -4.73 20.89 -5.01
CA PHE A 315 -4.23 19.56 -5.35
C PHE A 315 -4.13 18.64 -4.12
N ILE A 316 -3.48 19.09 -3.04
CA ILE A 316 -3.33 18.27 -1.82
C ILE A 316 -4.69 18.04 -1.14
N GLU A 317 -5.59 19.02 -1.15
CA GLU A 317 -6.96 18.87 -0.64
C GLU A 317 -7.71 17.79 -1.43
N HIS A 318 -7.62 17.79 -2.76
CA HIS A 318 -8.22 16.75 -3.60
C HIS A 318 -7.64 15.35 -3.37
N LEU A 319 -6.35 15.24 -3.05
CA LEU A 319 -5.75 13.95 -2.66
C LEU A 319 -6.28 13.47 -1.31
N THR A 320 -6.22 14.34 -0.30
CA THR A 320 -6.54 13.97 1.09
C THR A 320 -8.03 13.73 1.30
N GLU A 321 -8.92 14.44 0.59
CA GLU A 321 -10.36 14.18 0.63
C GLU A 321 -10.73 12.80 0.05
N ARG A 322 -9.90 12.29 -0.87
CA ARG A 322 -9.98 10.96 -1.50
C ARG A 322 -9.14 9.90 -0.80
N ASN A 323 -8.76 10.14 0.46
CA ASN A 323 -8.05 9.16 1.30
C ASN A 323 -6.71 8.70 0.72
N TYR A 324 -5.95 9.62 0.09
CA TYR A 324 -4.62 9.35 -0.43
C TYR A 324 -3.68 8.81 0.66
N GLN A 325 -3.11 7.62 0.43
CA GLN A 325 -2.39 6.81 1.42
C GLN A 325 -1.43 5.81 0.76
N ASN A 326 -0.55 5.18 1.54
CA ASN A 326 0.43 4.20 1.06
C ASN A 326 1.38 4.77 -0.01
N ARG A 327 1.93 5.96 0.24
CA ARG A 327 2.75 6.71 -0.73
C ARG A 327 4.01 7.26 -0.08
N THR A 328 5.06 7.37 -0.88
CA THR A 328 6.27 8.09 -0.49
C THR A 328 6.24 9.49 -1.08
N ILE A 329 6.41 10.52 -0.23
CA ILE A 329 6.35 11.93 -0.64
C ILE A 329 7.69 12.64 -0.38
N GLY A 330 8.21 13.28 -1.43
CA GLY A 330 9.33 14.22 -1.36
C GLY A 330 8.89 15.67 -1.54
N LEU A 331 9.62 16.61 -0.94
CA LEU A 331 9.27 18.02 -0.96
C LEU A 331 10.39 18.89 -1.54
N ILE A 332 10.00 19.79 -2.44
CA ILE A 332 10.80 20.92 -2.88
C ILE A 332 10.07 22.19 -2.49
N GLU A 333 10.64 22.98 -1.58
CA GLU A 333 10.12 24.30 -1.25
C GLU A 333 10.99 25.41 -1.83
N ASN A 334 10.37 26.50 -2.25
CA ASN A 334 11.07 27.72 -2.66
C ASN A 334 10.60 28.91 -1.81
N GLY A 335 11.52 29.72 -1.31
CA GLY A 335 11.23 30.94 -0.56
C GLY A 335 12.38 31.93 -0.64
N SER A 336 12.14 33.19 -0.26
CA SER A 336 13.18 34.23 -0.36
C SER A 336 13.70 34.73 0.99
N TRP A 337 12.91 34.64 2.06
CA TRP A 337 13.30 35.10 3.40
C TRP A 337 12.75 34.24 4.55
N ALA A 338 11.65 33.52 4.34
CA ALA A 338 11.04 32.64 5.33
C ALA A 338 10.32 31.47 4.63
N PRO A 339 11.06 30.46 4.11
CA PRO A 339 10.44 29.27 3.52
C PRO A 339 9.62 28.51 4.57
N LEU A 340 8.37 28.20 4.23
CA LEU A 340 7.42 27.50 5.11
C LEU A 340 6.60 26.43 4.36
N ALA A 341 6.61 26.46 3.03
CA ALA A 341 5.83 25.57 2.19
C ALA A 341 6.02 24.08 2.52
N GLY A 342 7.25 23.63 2.79
CA GLY A 342 7.52 22.24 3.14
C GLY A 342 6.79 21.81 4.42
N LYS A 343 6.75 22.69 5.43
CA LYS A 343 6.00 22.43 6.68
C LYS A 343 4.49 22.38 6.43
N VAL A 344 3.96 23.32 5.64
CA VAL A 344 2.52 23.38 5.33
C VAL A 344 2.09 22.14 4.55
N MET A 345 2.82 21.75 3.51
CA MET A 345 2.53 20.52 2.76
C MET A 345 2.54 19.29 3.66
N LYS A 346 3.52 19.15 4.57
CA LYS A 346 3.52 18.04 5.55
C LYS A 346 2.28 18.02 6.43
N GLY A 347 1.89 19.19 6.96
CA GLY A 347 0.72 19.33 7.82
C GLY A 347 -0.59 18.88 7.15
N MET A 348 -0.74 19.15 5.86
CA MET A 348 -1.94 18.78 5.11
C MET A 348 -2.15 17.26 5.00
N PHE A 349 -1.09 16.45 5.09
CA PHE A 349 -1.17 14.98 5.06
C PHE A 349 -1.23 14.33 6.45
N GLU A 350 -1.34 15.09 7.56
CA GLU A 350 -1.34 14.52 8.92
C GLU A 350 -2.44 13.48 9.17
N LYS A 351 -3.57 13.61 8.46
CA LYS A 351 -4.71 12.67 8.55
C LYS A 351 -4.61 11.51 7.56
N SER A 352 -3.66 11.54 6.62
CA SER A 352 -3.46 10.47 5.65
C SER A 352 -2.77 9.27 6.29
N ASN A 353 -3.20 8.08 5.90
CA ASN A 353 -2.62 6.85 6.40
C ASN A 353 -1.32 6.51 5.64
N LYS A 354 -0.31 6.01 6.36
CA LYS A 354 0.88 5.37 5.77
C LYS A 354 1.57 6.23 4.68
N ILE A 355 1.69 7.54 4.92
CA ILE A 355 2.56 8.41 4.14
C ILE A 355 3.98 8.30 4.68
N SER A 356 4.93 7.96 3.81
CA SER A 356 6.35 7.97 4.11
C SER A 356 6.99 9.23 3.54
N TRP A 357 7.74 9.96 4.36
CA TRP A 357 8.44 11.16 3.92
C TRP A 357 9.85 10.82 3.49
N MET A 358 10.27 11.36 2.34
CA MET A 358 11.66 11.29 1.92
C MET A 358 12.58 11.97 2.93
N LYS A 359 13.78 11.40 3.08
CA LYS A 359 14.85 11.99 3.89
C LYS A 359 15.42 13.23 3.22
N ASN A 360 15.68 13.16 1.91
CA ASN A 360 16.32 14.24 1.15
C ASN A 360 15.25 15.17 0.55
N ASN A 361 14.87 16.21 1.29
CA ASN A 361 14.03 17.31 0.79
C ASN A 361 14.91 18.49 0.34
N VAL A 362 14.39 19.36 -0.54
CA VAL A 362 15.13 20.47 -1.14
C VAL A 362 14.51 21.80 -0.73
N THR A 363 15.33 22.73 -0.23
CA THR A 363 14.91 24.11 0.09
C THR A 363 15.68 25.07 -0.81
N ILE A 364 14.96 25.75 -1.69
CA ILE A 364 15.51 26.73 -2.65
C ILE A 364 15.33 28.14 -2.08
N MET A 365 16.41 28.92 -2.07
CA MET A 365 16.38 30.32 -1.68
C MET A 365 16.35 31.23 -2.91
N SER A 366 15.14 31.57 -3.36
CA SER A 366 14.81 32.36 -4.57
C SER A 366 15.18 31.69 -5.90
N SER A 367 16.45 31.30 -6.08
CA SER A 367 16.98 30.65 -7.29
C SER A 367 17.82 29.42 -6.96
N VAL A 368 17.84 28.44 -7.86
CA VAL A 368 18.61 27.19 -7.70
C VAL A 368 20.11 27.49 -7.54
N SER A 369 20.70 27.03 -6.45
CA SER A 369 22.13 27.12 -6.13
C SER A 369 22.89 25.82 -6.46
N GLU A 370 24.22 25.83 -6.32
CA GLU A 370 25.05 24.62 -6.42
C GLU A 370 24.71 23.59 -5.32
N GLU A 371 24.46 24.04 -4.09
CA GLU A 371 23.99 23.16 -3.00
C GLU A 371 22.67 22.49 -3.35
N ASN A 372 21.74 23.22 -3.99
CA ASN A 372 20.49 22.62 -4.44
C ASN A 372 20.72 21.55 -5.53
N MET A 373 21.78 21.66 -6.34
CA MET A 373 22.11 20.60 -7.31
C MET A 373 22.48 19.28 -6.63
N GLU A 374 23.21 19.35 -5.52
CA GLU A 374 23.55 18.18 -4.69
C GLU A 374 22.32 17.62 -3.97
N GLN A 375 21.48 18.49 -3.40
CA GLN A 375 20.23 18.06 -2.76
C GLN A 375 19.29 17.35 -3.77
N LEU A 376 19.17 17.87 -4.99
CA LEU A 376 18.39 17.26 -6.07
C LEU A 376 19.00 15.92 -6.52
N GLU A 377 20.33 15.78 -6.52
CA GLU A 377 21.02 14.51 -6.79
C GLU A 377 20.70 13.47 -5.72
N ASN A 378 20.77 13.84 -4.44
CA ASN A 378 20.45 12.97 -3.30
C ASN A 378 18.98 12.55 -3.31
N MET A 379 18.06 13.49 -3.60
CA MET A 379 16.64 13.20 -3.77
C MET A 379 16.41 12.21 -4.92
N ALA A 380 17.02 12.43 -6.08
CA ALA A 380 16.90 11.53 -7.23
C ALA A 380 17.44 10.13 -6.94
N ALA A 381 18.56 10.03 -6.21
CA ALA A 381 19.14 8.76 -5.77
C ALA A 381 18.23 7.99 -4.81
N GLU A 382 17.60 8.69 -3.86
CA GLU A 382 16.64 8.09 -2.92
C GLU A 382 15.39 7.57 -3.66
N LEU A 383 14.79 8.37 -4.55
CA LEU A 383 13.62 7.98 -5.36
C LEU A 383 13.91 6.79 -6.28
N SER A 384 15.14 6.72 -6.80
CA SER A 384 15.55 5.70 -7.79
C SER A 384 16.28 4.51 -7.18
N LYS A 385 16.36 4.41 -5.85
CA LYS A 385 17.20 3.40 -5.18
C LYS A 385 16.93 1.96 -5.65
N GLU A 386 15.65 1.59 -5.75
CA GLU A 386 15.22 0.27 -6.20
C GLU A 386 15.55 0.04 -7.69
N TYR A 387 15.30 1.05 -8.53
CA TYR A 387 15.59 1.00 -9.97
C TYR A 387 17.09 0.86 -10.22
N ILE A 388 17.93 1.57 -9.44
CA ILE A 388 19.39 1.44 -9.49
C ILE A 388 19.82 0.03 -9.06
N ALA A 389 19.23 -0.51 -7.98
CA ALA A 389 19.58 -1.84 -7.48
C ALA A 389 19.18 -2.98 -8.44
N GLN A 390 18.12 -2.78 -9.24
CA GLN A 390 17.69 -3.73 -10.26
C GLN A 390 18.46 -3.58 -11.59
N SER A 391 19.13 -2.45 -11.81
CA SER A 391 19.87 -2.17 -13.04
C SER A 391 21.07 -3.10 -13.22
N ALA A 392 21.15 -3.77 -14.37
CA ALA A 392 22.29 -4.62 -14.73
C ALA A 392 23.63 -3.85 -14.76
N GLU A 393 23.59 -2.56 -15.08
CA GLU A 393 24.77 -1.70 -15.24
C GLU A 393 25.06 -0.86 -13.99
N LYS A 394 24.02 -0.31 -13.34
CA LYS A 394 24.18 0.68 -12.25
C LYS A 394 24.16 0.09 -10.84
N ALA A 395 23.74 -1.17 -10.68
CA ALA A 395 23.67 -1.80 -9.36
C ALA A 395 25.06 -1.99 -8.73
N ASN A 396 25.18 -1.72 -7.43
CA ASN A 396 26.33 -2.14 -6.65
C ASN A 396 26.26 -3.66 -6.39
N LYS A 397 26.95 -4.44 -7.23
CA LYS A 397 26.96 -5.91 -7.16
C LYS A 397 27.77 -6.48 -5.98
N ASN A 398 28.41 -5.63 -5.18
CA ASN A 398 29.27 -6.02 -4.06
C ASN A 398 28.79 -5.47 -2.70
N ASP A 399 27.52 -5.05 -2.57
CA ASP A 399 26.95 -4.64 -1.30
C ASP A 399 26.71 -5.86 -0.38
N LEU A 400 27.71 -6.20 0.43
CA LEU A 400 27.63 -7.32 1.38
C LEU A 400 26.65 -7.08 2.53
N THR A 401 26.08 -5.87 2.68
CA THR A 401 24.99 -5.66 3.64
C THR A 401 23.74 -6.45 3.26
N ALA A 402 23.64 -6.94 2.02
CA ALA A 402 22.62 -7.90 1.60
C ALA A 402 22.61 -9.17 2.47
N LEU A 403 23.76 -9.62 2.99
CA LEU A 403 23.84 -10.77 3.90
C LEU A 403 23.12 -10.51 5.22
N PHE A 404 23.01 -9.25 5.66
CA PHE A 404 22.25 -8.88 6.86
C PHE A 404 20.73 -8.91 6.66
N ARG A 405 20.25 -9.17 5.42
CA ARG A 405 18.83 -9.39 5.14
C ARG A 405 18.41 -10.84 5.33
N ILE A 406 19.36 -11.76 5.54
CA ILE A 406 19.07 -13.12 5.98
C ILE A 406 18.57 -13.05 7.43
N GLY A 407 17.42 -13.66 7.70
CA GLY A 407 16.82 -13.68 9.04
C GLY A 407 17.66 -14.50 10.01
N TYR A 408 18.15 -13.86 11.07
CA TYR A 408 18.87 -14.51 12.16
C TYR A 408 18.18 -14.24 13.49
N GLY A 409 17.92 -15.29 14.28
CA GLY A 409 17.68 -15.13 15.71
C GLY A 409 18.99 -14.87 16.47
N LEU A 410 18.87 -14.46 17.73
CA LEU A 410 19.98 -14.37 18.66
C LEU A 410 19.77 -15.36 19.80
N TYR A 411 20.81 -16.15 20.07
CA TYR A 411 20.74 -17.29 20.97
C TYR A 411 21.89 -17.25 21.95
N VAL A 412 21.67 -17.72 23.18
CA VAL A 412 22.76 -18.11 24.08
C VAL A 412 22.97 -19.63 23.95
N VAL A 413 24.13 -20.05 23.46
CA VAL A 413 24.51 -21.46 23.45
C VAL A 413 25.30 -21.78 24.71
N THR A 414 24.84 -22.76 25.49
CA THR A 414 25.49 -23.18 26.73
C THR A 414 26.17 -24.52 26.60
N SER A 415 27.26 -24.69 27.34
CA SER A 415 28.14 -25.86 27.31
C SER A 415 28.84 -26.00 28.67
N ASN A 416 29.29 -27.20 29.02
CA ASN A 416 30.05 -27.46 30.24
C ASN A 416 31.23 -28.38 29.91
N ASP A 417 32.43 -28.09 30.42
CA ASP A 417 33.65 -28.85 30.11
C ASP A 417 33.97 -30.00 31.09
N GLY A 418 33.05 -30.26 32.02
CA GLY A 418 33.18 -31.16 33.16
C GLY A 418 33.49 -30.45 34.48
N THR A 419 33.91 -29.18 34.42
CA THR A 419 34.32 -28.40 35.60
C THR A 419 33.58 -27.08 35.75
N LYS A 420 33.22 -26.42 34.64
CA LYS A 420 32.52 -25.13 34.66
C LYS A 420 31.48 -25.00 33.56
N ASP A 421 30.38 -24.33 33.89
CA ASP A 421 29.37 -23.90 32.94
C ASP A 421 29.87 -22.70 32.12
N ASN A 422 29.51 -22.65 30.84
CA ASN A 422 29.92 -21.59 29.94
C ASN A 422 28.84 -21.32 28.88
N GLY A 423 28.79 -20.09 28.37
CA GLY A 423 27.83 -19.66 27.36
C GLY A 423 28.44 -18.69 26.35
N LEU A 424 27.86 -18.63 25.15
CA LEU A 424 28.18 -17.58 24.17
C LEU A 424 26.93 -17.12 23.40
N ILE A 425 26.98 -15.92 22.83
CA ILE A 425 26.00 -15.48 21.84
C ILE A 425 26.31 -16.11 20.48
N VAL A 426 25.28 -16.67 19.83
CA VAL A 426 25.31 -17.18 18.46
C VAL A 426 24.12 -16.59 17.71
N ASN A 427 24.27 -16.29 16.42
CA ASN A 427 23.17 -15.87 15.54
C ASN A 427 22.90 -16.89 14.42
N THR A 428 23.74 -17.90 14.27
CA THR A 428 23.66 -18.90 13.21
C THR A 428 23.14 -20.24 13.76
N VAL A 429 21.84 -20.28 14.03
CA VAL A 429 21.12 -21.50 14.41
C VAL A 429 19.99 -21.71 13.41
N THR A 430 19.87 -22.92 12.85
CA THR A 430 18.78 -23.28 11.94
C THR A 430 18.30 -24.70 12.17
N GLN A 431 17.00 -24.94 12.07
CA GLN A 431 16.48 -26.29 11.92
C GLN A 431 16.87 -26.81 10.53
N LEU A 432 17.32 -28.07 10.48
CA LEU A 432 17.72 -28.74 9.24
C LEU A 432 16.64 -29.73 8.76
N THR A 433 16.06 -30.49 9.67
CA THR A 433 15.01 -31.48 9.39
C THR A 433 14.04 -31.55 10.58
N ASP A 434 12.79 -31.91 10.33
CA ASP A 434 11.75 -32.15 11.34
C ASP A 434 11.53 -33.65 11.63
N ASN A 435 11.97 -34.55 10.74
CA ASN A 435 11.92 -36.00 10.95
C ASN A 435 13.21 -36.72 10.48
N PRO A 436 14.17 -37.01 11.39
CA PRO A 436 14.20 -36.61 12.81
C PRO A 436 14.50 -35.11 12.98
N ASN A 437 14.14 -34.54 14.14
CA ASN A 437 14.47 -33.15 14.47
C ASN A 437 15.98 -32.92 14.55
N ARG A 438 16.53 -32.14 13.61
CA ARG A 438 17.95 -31.76 13.58
C ARG A 438 18.12 -30.25 13.54
N VAL A 439 19.14 -29.77 14.24
CA VAL A 439 19.51 -28.35 14.32
C VAL A 439 20.99 -28.20 14.00
N ALA A 440 21.33 -27.20 13.17
CA ALA A 440 22.70 -26.76 12.96
C ALA A 440 23.02 -25.53 13.82
N VAL A 441 24.20 -25.53 14.44
CA VAL A 441 24.73 -24.40 15.21
C VAL A 441 26.15 -24.11 14.72
N ASN A 442 26.39 -22.91 14.18
CA ASN A 442 27.75 -22.50 13.78
C ASN A 442 28.41 -21.70 14.89
N ILE A 443 29.64 -22.08 15.24
CA ILE A 443 30.40 -21.43 16.31
C ILE A 443 31.80 -21.13 15.79
N ASN A 444 32.23 -19.88 15.96
CA ASN A 444 33.59 -19.45 15.63
C ASN A 444 34.62 -20.26 16.45
N LYS A 445 35.65 -20.79 15.79
CA LYS A 445 36.69 -21.64 16.41
C LYS A 445 37.49 -20.94 17.52
N ALA A 446 37.53 -19.61 17.52
CA ALA A 446 38.18 -18.84 18.59
C ALA A 446 37.40 -18.90 19.92
N ASN A 447 36.08 -19.16 19.88
CA ASN A 447 35.27 -19.22 21.09
C ASN A 447 35.57 -20.47 21.92
N TYR A 448 35.65 -20.31 23.24
CA TYR A 448 35.88 -21.42 24.16
C TYR A 448 34.83 -22.53 24.03
N SER A 449 33.56 -22.14 23.88
CA SER A 449 32.45 -23.09 23.73
C SER A 449 32.61 -24.00 22.52
N HIS A 450 33.26 -23.56 21.43
CA HIS A 450 33.53 -24.43 20.28
C HIS A 450 34.31 -25.67 20.70
N HIS A 451 35.41 -25.49 21.43
CA HIS A 451 36.25 -26.60 21.87
C HIS A 451 35.56 -27.48 22.91
N VAL A 452 34.80 -26.86 23.84
CA VAL A 452 34.03 -27.59 24.84
C VAL A 452 33.02 -28.50 24.16
N ILE A 453 32.19 -27.95 23.27
CA ILE A 453 31.15 -28.68 22.54
C ILE A 453 31.78 -29.76 21.64
N LYS A 454 32.89 -29.46 20.96
CA LYS A 454 33.60 -30.45 20.14
C LYS A 454 34.12 -31.63 20.96
N LYS A 455 34.47 -31.41 22.24
CA LYS A 455 34.92 -32.45 23.16
C LYS A 455 33.75 -33.23 23.78
N THR A 456 32.68 -32.56 24.19
CA THR A 456 31.58 -33.17 24.97
C THR A 456 30.46 -33.71 24.10
N GLY A 457 30.30 -33.18 22.89
CA GLY A 457 29.19 -33.51 21.99
C GLY A 457 27.82 -33.04 22.50
N MET A 458 27.76 -32.12 23.46
CA MET A 458 26.51 -31.62 24.03
C MET A 458 26.49 -30.09 24.08
N MET A 459 25.32 -29.50 23.84
CA MET A 459 25.05 -28.07 24.03
C MET A 459 23.56 -27.84 24.31
N ASN A 460 23.21 -26.68 24.89
CA ASN A 460 21.84 -26.17 24.77
C ASN A 460 21.81 -24.90 23.91
N VAL A 461 20.71 -24.68 23.20
CA VAL A 461 20.39 -23.42 22.54
C VAL A 461 19.28 -22.74 23.32
N ASN A 462 19.51 -21.50 23.75
CA ASN A 462 18.53 -20.68 24.45
C ASN A 462 18.09 -19.55 23.51
N CYS A 463 16.82 -19.57 23.07
CA CYS A 463 16.25 -18.56 22.18
C CYS A 463 15.96 -17.29 22.96
N LEU A 464 16.78 -16.25 22.77
CA LEU A 464 16.56 -14.98 23.47
C LEU A 464 15.25 -14.36 22.97
N SER A 465 14.47 -13.80 23.89
CA SER A 465 13.28 -13.02 23.53
C SER A 465 13.60 -11.53 23.42
N VAL A 466 12.70 -10.75 22.82
CA VAL A 466 12.81 -9.28 22.74
C VAL A 466 12.92 -8.57 24.10
N ALA A 467 12.67 -9.27 25.21
CA ALA A 467 12.86 -8.77 26.57
C ALA A 467 14.32 -8.85 27.07
N ALA A 468 15.25 -9.46 26.30
CA ALA A 468 16.65 -9.58 26.71
C ALA A 468 17.37 -8.22 26.69
N PRO A 469 17.87 -7.72 27.83
CA PRO A 469 18.58 -6.45 27.88
C PRO A 469 20.00 -6.57 27.31
N PHE A 470 20.61 -5.43 26.96
CA PHE A 470 21.98 -5.37 26.44
C PHE A 470 23.02 -6.08 27.33
N GLU A 471 22.81 -6.10 28.65
CA GLU A 471 23.69 -6.77 29.60
C GLU A 471 23.82 -8.29 29.36
N VAL A 472 22.79 -8.95 28.79
CA VAL A 472 22.89 -10.38 28.40
C VAL A 472 23.95 -10.55 27.30
N PHE A 473 23.94 -9.66 26.30
CA PHE A 473 24.89 -9.67 25.20
C PHE A 473 26.30 -9.30 25.66
N LYS A 474 26.41 -8.37 26.62
CA LYS A 474 27.70 -8.03 27.23
C LYS A 474 28.31 -9.20 28.00
N ASN A 475 27.49 -9.93 28.76
CA ASN A 475 27.94 -11.08 29.54
C ASN A 475 28.34 -12.28 28.66
N PHE A 476 27.50 -12.65 27.69
CA PHE A 476 27.72 -13.85 26.88
C PHE A 476 28.47 -13.60 25.57
N GLY A 477 28.37 -12.41 24.98
CA GLY A 477 28.94 -12.07 23.68
C GLY A 477 30.30 -11.35 23.71
N PHE A 478 30.60 -10.55 24.74
CA PHE A 478 31.82 -9.72 24.78
C PHE A 478 32.91 -10.20 25.74
N GLN A 479 32.70 -11.35 26.37
CA GLN A 479 33.63 -11.94 27.34
C GLN A 479 33.99 -13.37 26.94
N SER A 480 35.20 -13.80 27.27
CA SER A 480 35.66 -15.18 27.03
C SER A 480 35.42 -16.05 28.26
N GLY A 481 34.75 -17.19 28.07
CA GLY A 481 34.58 -18.19 29.14
C GLY A 481 35.88 -18.84 29.60
N ARG A 482 37.01 -18.60 28.91
CA ARG A 482 38.34 -19.04 29.38
C ARG A 482 38.73 -18.32 30.67
N THR A 483 38.37 -17.03 30.78
CA THR A 483 38.86 -16.13 31.83
C THR A 483 37.77 -15.63 32.77
N VAL A 484 36.50 -15.67 32.34
CA VAL A 484 35.38 -15.18 33.15
C VAL A 484 34.37 -16.30 33.40
N ASP A 485 33.90 -16.40 34.63
CA ASP A 485 32.70 -17.16 34.96
C ASP A 485 31.45 -16.34 34.59
N LYS A 486 30.83 -16.70 33.47
CA LYS A 486 29.66 -16.00 32.92
C LYS A 486 28.36 -16.31 33.68
N PHE A 487 28.36 -17.27 34.58
CA PHE A 487 27.18 -17.68 35.35
C PHE A 487 27.26 -17.32 36.83
N ALA A 488 28.35 -16.69 37.30
CA ALA A 488 28.56 -16.33 38.71
C ALA A 488 27.38 -15.59 39.37
N ASN A 489 26.61 -14.79 38.61
CA ASN A 489 25.46 -14.02 39.09
C ASN A 489 24.12 -14.50 38.51
N TRP A 490 24.06 -15.74 38.02
CA TRP A 490 22.85 -16.33 37.46
C TRP A 490 22.33 -17.46 38.35
N GLU A 491 21.01 -17.48 38.57
CA GLU A 491 20.36 -18.69 39.06
C GLU A 491 20.39 -19.75 37.96
N THR A 492 20.99 -20.91 38.24
CA THR A 492 21.20 -21.95 37.23
C THR A 492 20.11 -23.00 37.28
N MET A 493 19.38 -23.17 36.17
CA MET A 493 18.52 -24.33 35.93
C MET A 493 19.22 -25.31 34.98
N ARG A 494 19.00 -26.61 35.14
CA ARG A 494 19.63 -27.66 34.30
C ARG A 494 18.59 -28.44 33.51
N SER A 495 18.96 -28.77 32.29
CA SER A 495 18.23 -29.66 31.38
C SER A 495 18.64 -31.13 31.59
N ASP A 496 18.01 -32.06 30.87
CA ASP A 496 18.23 -33.50 31.03
C ASP A 496 19.65 -33.93 30.64
N ASN A 497 20.32 -33.18 29.75
CA ASN A 497 21.73 -33.37 29.40
C ASN A 497 22.72 -32.78 30.42
N GLY A 498 22.23 -32.24 31.55
CA GLY A 498 23.03 -31.69 32.64
C GLY A 498 23.57 -30.27 32.40
N LEU A 499 23.31 -29.66 31.24
CA LEU A 499 23.77 -28.31 30.92
C LEU A 499 22.81 -27.24 31.46
N VAL A 500 23.34 -26.04 31.71
CA VAL A 500 22.52 -24.91 32.15
C VAL A 500 21.67 -24.36 31.00
N PHE A 501 20.41 -24.03 31.26
CA PHE A 501 19.61 -23.16 30.40
C PHE A 501 19.21 -21.89 31.16
N LEU A 502 18.97 -20.80 30.43
CA LEU A 502 18.72 -19.49 31.02
C LEU A 502 17.32 -19.44 31.66
N PRO A 503 17.18 -18.96 32.91
CA PRO A 503 15.88 -18.91 33.57
C PRO A 503 14.98 -17.73 33.13
N LYS A 504 15.55 -16.75 32.44
CA LYS A 504 14.88 -15.52 32.02
C LYS A 504 15.46 -15.01 30.70
N TYR A 505 14.73 -14.09 30.08
CA TYR A 505 15.06 -13.47 28.80
C TYR A 505 15.08 -14.42 27.60
N ILE A 506 14.43 -15.57 27.74
CA ILE A 506 14.26 -16.57 26.68
C ILE A 506 12.79 -16.88 26.48
N ASN A 507 12.40 -17.24 25.26
CA ASN A 507 11.06 -17.73 24.95
C ASN A 507 11.03 -19.25 24.68
N ALA A 508 12.18 -19.86 24.42
CA ALA A 508 12.34 -21.30 24.24
C ALA A 508 13.78 -21.74 24.53
N PHE A 509 13.98 -23.03 24.79
CA PHE A 509 15.31 -23.65 24.76
C PHE A 509 15.28 -25.08 24.21
N LEU A 510 16.43 -25.54 23.70
CA LEU A 510 16.65 -26.86 23.13
C LEU A 510 17.89 -27.51 23.75
N SER A 511 17.81 -28.78 24.14
CA SER A 511 18.98 -29.61 24.46
C SER A 511 19.40 -30.39 23.22
N LEU A 512 20.69 -30.33 22.89
CA LEU A 512 21.24 -30.84 21.65
C LEU A 512 22.37 -31.84 21.90
N LYS A 513 22.36 -32.92 21.12
CA LYS A 513 23.46 -33.88 21.01
C LYS A 513 24.10 -33.78 19.62
N VAL A 514 25.41 -33.56 19.56
CA VAL A 514 26.18 -33.45 18.31
C VAL A 514 26.26 -34.82 17.63
N GLU A 515 25.85 -34.88 16.38
CA GLU A 515 25.96 -36.07 15.51
C GLU A 515 27.08 -35.90 14.48
N GLN A 516 27.25 -34.70 13.95
CA GLN A 516 28.24 -34.41 12.91
C GLN A 516 28.87 -33.02 13.12
N TYR A 517 30.14 -32.93 12.73
CA TYR A 517 30.91 -31.69 12.69
C TYR A 517 31.36 -31.41 11.26
N VAL A 518 31.13 -30.20 10.77
CA VAL A 518 31.64 -29.72 9.48
C VAL A 518 32.55 -28.52 9.72
N ASP A 519 33.72 -28.54 9.09
CA ASP A 519 34.68 -27.44 9.15
C ASP A 519 34.35 -26.38 8.08
N LEU A 520 34.18 -25.12 8.49
CA LEU A 520 33.87 -23.96 7.66
C LEU A 520 34.93 -22.86 7.83
N ASP A 521 36.20 -23.26 7.89
CA ASP A 521 37.38 -22.42 8.06
C ASP A 521 37.42 -21.68 9.40
N THR A 522 36.75 -20.54 9.52
CA THR A 522 36.71 -19.74 10.76
C THR A 522 35.69 -20.27 11.76
N HIS A 523 34.69 -21.02 11.29
CA HIS A 523 33.61 -21.58 12.09
C HIS A 523 33.59 -23.11 12.00
N GLY A 524 33.02 -23.75 13.03
CA GLY A 524 32.59 -25.14 12.95
C GLY A 524 31.06 -25.20 12.99
N MET A 525 30.46 -25.96 12.09
CA MET A 525 29.03 -26.29 12.11
C MET A 525 28.82 -27.60 12.87
N PHE A 526 28.03 -27.53 13.93
CA PHE A 526 27.59 -28.71 14.68
C PHE A 526 26.18 -29.07 14.24
N ILE A 527 26.01 -30.25 13.65
CA ILE A 527 24.70 -30.82 13.31
C ILE A 527 24.28 -31.72 14.46
N CYS A 528 23.15 -31.40 15.07
CA CYS A 528 22.71 -32.00 16.31
C CYS A 528 21.32 -32.61 16.21
N THR A 529 21.11 -33.71 16.92
CA THR A 529 19.78 -34.23 17.24
C THR A 529 19.21 -33.43 18.42
N VAL A 530 17.93 -33.05 18.34
CA VAL A 530 17.22 -32.44 19.47
C VAL A 530 16.81 -33.54 20.45
N THR A 531 17.30 -33.47 21.69
CA THR A 531 16.98 -34.44 22.75
C THR A 531 15.92 -33.92 23.71
N GLU A 532 15.75 -32.60 23.77
CA GLU A 532 14.77 -31.92 24.62
C GLU A 532 14.41 -30.57 24.01
N ALA A 533 13.15 -30.13 24.14
CA ALA A 533 12.70 -28.82 23.71
C ALA A 533 11.61 -28.30 24.65
N ARG A 534 11.69 -27.02 25.04
CA ARG A 534 10.66 -26.36 25.86
C ARG A 534 10.35 -24.98 25.32
N VAL A 535 9.05 -24.67 25.25
CA VAL A 535 8.55 -23.30 25.08
C VAL A 535 8.34 -22.71 26.47
N MET A 536 8.90 -21.52 26.69
CA MET A 536 8.91 -20.83 27.98
C MET A 536 7.81 -19.76 28.06
N ASN A 537 7.49 -19.10 26.96
CA ASN A 537 6.45 -18.07 26.83
C ASN A 537 6.25 -17.68 25.34
N ASP A 538 5.22 -16.88 25.06
CA ASP A 538 4.86 -16.41 23.71
C ASP A 538 5.52 -15.08 23.30
N LEU A 539 6.58 -14.63 23.99
CA LEU A 539 7.30 -13.43 23.58
C LEU A 539 8.06 -13.67 22.27
N ASP A 540 8.12 -12.65 21.41
CA ASP A 540 8.87 -12.72 20.16
C ASP A 540 10.36 -13.03 20.38
N THR A 541 10.92 -13.82 19.45
CA THR A 541 12.36 -14.12 19.43
C THR A 541 13.15 -12.87 19.05
N MET A 542 14.24 -12.62 19.78
CA MET A 542 15.21 -11.59 19.45
C MET A 542 15.85 -11.89 18.09
N THR A 543 15.53 -11.11 17.07
CA THR A 543 16.25 -11.16 15.79
C THR A 543 17.48 -10.26 15.84
N TYR A 544 18.48 -10.58 15.01
CA TYR A 544 19.67 -9.73 14.87
C TYR A 544 19.29 -8.29 14.47
N THR A 545 18.31 -8.14 13.57
CA THR A 545 17.77 -6.84 13.15
C THR A 545 17.12 -6.09 14.32
N TYR A 546 16.28 -6.76 15.11
CA TYR A 546 15.65 -6.13 16.29
C TYR A 546 16.70 -5.69 17.30
N TYR A 547 17.72 -6.52 17.56
CA TYR A 547 18.82 -6.18 18.44
C TYR A 547 19.56 -4.92 17.97
N GLN A 548 19.94 -4.83 16.69
CA GLN A 548 20.64 -3.67 16.14
C GLN A 548 19.81 -2.38 16.24
N ASN A 549 18.49 -2.47 16.04
CA ASN A 549 17.63 -1.29 16.01
C ASN A 549 17.21 -0.82 17.41
N ASN A 550 17.01 -1.74 18.35
CA ASN A 550 16.30 -1.47 19.60
C ASN A 550 17.08 -1.77 20.89
N VAL A 551 18.09 -2.65 20.84
CA VAL A 551 18.77 -3.15 22.05
C VAL A 551 20.24 -2.73 22.12
N LYS A 552 20.96 -2.78 21.00
CA LYS A 552 22.33 -2.31 20.92
C LYS A 552 22.34 -0.79 21.18
N PRO A 553 23.10 -0.30 22.18
CA PRO A 553 23.24 1.12 22.41
C PRO A 553 23.74 1.82 21.14
N LYS A 554 23.01 2.86 20.72
CA LYS A 554 23.48 3.72 19.63
C LYS A 554 24.61 4.61 20.16
N PRO A 555 25.73 4.75 19.45
CA PRO A 555 26.79 5.67 19.85
C PRO A 555 26.24 7.10 19.96
N GLN A 556 26.51 7.78 21.07
CA GLN A 556 26.19 9.21 21.23
C GLN A 556 27.40 10.03 20.79
N THR A 557 27.50 10.28 19.48
CA THR A 557 28.64 10.98 18.87
C THR A 557 28.47 12.50 18.82
N GLU A 558 27.25 13.00 19.05
CA GLU A 558 26.93 14.42 18.94
C GLU A 558 27.75 15.26 19.94
N GLY A 559 28.55 16.20 19.42
CA GLY A 559 29.41 17.08 20.21
C GLY A 559 30.70 16.45 20.74
N LYS A 560 31.04 15.22 20.34
CA LYS A 560 32.26 14.51 20.78
C LYS A 560 33.29 14.41 19.66
N LYS A 561 34.56 14.55 20.02
CA LYS A 561 35.70 14.37 19.11
C LYS A 561 36.48 13.12 19.50
N GLY A 562 36.70 12.21 18.55
CA GLY A 562 37.49 11.00 18.78
C GLY A 562 37.07 9.84 17.89
N PHE A 563 37.07 8.62 18.44
CA PHE A 563 36.85 7.38 17.70
C PHE A 563 35.76 6.53 18.34
N VAL A 564 34.88 5.93 17.55
CA VAL A 564 33.82 5.04 18.00
C VAL A 564 34.11 3.59 17.61
N CYS A 565 33.96 2.66 18.56
CA CYS A 565 34.06 1.23 18.30
C CYS A 565 32.81 0.72 17.56
N LYS A 566 32.96 0.25 16.32
CA LYS A 566 31.89 -0.30 15.47
C LYS A 566 31.17 -1.50 16.11
N VAL A 567 31.89 -2.25 16.95
CA VAL A 567 31.38 -3.48 17.58
C VAL A 567 30.40 -3.18 18.72
N CYS A 568 30.79 -2.33 19.68
CA CYS A 568 30.01 -2.11 20.90
C CYS A 568 29.59 -0.65 21.16
N GLY A 569 29.97 0.28 20.29
CA GLY A 569 29.63 1.72 20.41
C GLY A 569 30.41 2.48 21.46
N PHE A 570 31.51 1.93 22.00
CA PHE A 570 32.38 2.64 22.94
C PHE A 570 33.05 3.83 22.24
N ILE A 571 33.05 5.00 22.88
CA ILE A 571 33.70 6.20 22.36
C ILE A 571 35.02 6.42 23.10
N TYR A 572 36.11 6.46 22.34
CA TYR A 572 37.40 6.98 22.77
C TYR A 572 37.47 8.46 22.41
N GLU A 573 37.58 9.34 23.39
CA GLU A 573 37.71 10.79 23.17
C GLU A 573 39.20 11.16 23.16
N GLY A 574 39.70 11.56 21.99
CA GLY A 574 41.12 11.87 21.77
C GLY A 574 41.41 12.14 20.30
N ASP A 575 42.47 12.90 20.00
CA ASP A 575 42.82 13.31 18.63
C ASP A 575 43.39 12.16 17.78
N GLU A 576 44.09 11.20 18.42
CA GLU A 576 44.67 10.02 17.77
C GLU A 576 44.36 8.77 18.60
N LEU A 577 44.01 7.66 17.93
CA LEU A 577 43.79 6.37 18.57
C LEU A 577 45.11 5.57 18.61
N PRO A 578 45.66 5.22 19.78
CA PRO A 578 46.93 4.47 19.85
C PRO A 578 46.85 3.12 19.13
N ASP A 579 47.86 2.75 18.36
CA ASP A 579 47.88 1.52 17.53
C ASP A 579 47.65 0.21 18.32
N ASP A 580 47.97 0.20 19.61
CA ASP A 580 47.78 -0.92 20.53
C ASP A 580 46.50 -0.81 21.39
N TYR A 581 45.63 0.18 21.10
CA TYR A 581 44.42 0.41 21.88
C TYR A 581 43.44 -0.75 21.74
N ILE A 582 42.95 -1.22 22.89
CA ILE A 582 41.97 -2.29 23.01
C ILE A 582 40.71 -1.71 23.66
N CYS A 583 39.58 -1.85 22.97
CA CYS A 583 38.29 -1.39 23.48
C CYS A 583 38.04 -1.95 24.88
N PRO A 584 37.77 -1.11 25.90
CA PRO A 584 37.61 -1.59 27.27
C PRO A 584 36.35 -2.46 27.43
N LEU A 585 35.34 -2.27 26.57
CA LEU A 585 34.07 -3.01 26.61
C LEU A 585 34.11 -4.34 25.86
N CYS A 586 34.53 -4.36 24.58
CA CYS A 586 34.46 -5.57 23.75
C CYS A 586 35.82 -6.23 23.49
N LYS A 587 36.92 -5.62 23.91
CA LYS A 587 38.30 -6.12 23.73
C LYS A 587 38.77 -6.25 22.27
N HIS A 588 38.06 -5.62 21.33
CA HIS A 588 38.53 -5.47 19.95
C HIS A 588 39.59 -4.38 19.84
N GLY A 589 40.52 -4.56 18.89
CA GLY A 589 41.62 -3.62 18.64
C GLY A 589 41.22 -2.43 17.75
N VAL A 590 42.19 -1.57 17.45
CA VAL A 590 42.04 -0.34 16.66
C VAL A 590 41.33 -0.49 15.31
N ALA A 591 41.44 -1.64 14.63
CA ALA A 591 40.79 -1.89 13.34
C ALA A 591 39.24 -1.80 13.39
N ASP A 592 38.68 -1.98 14.58
CA ASP A 592 37.24 -1.91 14.83
C ASP A 592 36.77 -0.53 15.32
N PHE A 593 37.64 0.48 15.27
CA PHE A 593 37.28 1.87 15.51
C PHE A 593 37.16 2.66 14.21
N GLU A 594 36.32 3.68 14.22
CA GLU A 594 36.19 4.66 13.14
C GLU A 594 36.14 6.08 13.73
N PRO A 595 36.65 7.09 13.02
CA PRO A 595 36.61 8.48 13.50
C PRO A 595 35.16 8.96 13.61
N ILE A 596 34.91 9.80 14.62
CA ILE A 596 33.65 10.53 14.78
C ILE A 596 33.74 11.79 13.92
N GLU A 597 32.85 11.89 12.92
CA GLU A 597 32.70 13.05 12.03
C GLU A 597 32.06 14.27 12.71
#